data_AF-A0A4P7CM44-F1
#
_entry.id   AF-A0A4P7CM44-F1
#
_cell.length_a   1.000
_cell.length_b   1.000
_cell.length_c   1.000
_cell.angle_alpha   90.00
_cell.angle_beta   90.00
_cell.angle_gamma   90.00
#
_symmetry.space_group_name_H-M   'P 1'
#
loop_
_entity.id
_entity.type
_entity.pdbx_description
1 polymer ?
#
loop_
_entity_poly.entity_id
_entity_poly.type
_entity_poly.pdbx_seq_one_letter_code
_entity_poly.pdbx_strand_id
1 'polypeptide(L)'
;MLRFFLIILAILILLSMVGYAFSLWWKLHQQKKQIKQAKMTRYQSIIESIDLIARAMLSEQCDLAEGVLRLKPLLDVLGKKLSAFSAMWELYQVVENMPILDERKNLKRNERMRLDLEREAKEAELAEQIKVELQQLLDEVNQFKQELK
;
A
#
# COMPACT_ATOMS: atom_id res chain seq x y z
N MET A 1 -60.03 -28.25 13.09
CA MET A 1 -59.64 -27.50 11.87
C MET A 1 -58.67 -26.36 12.17
N LEU A 2 -58.96 -25.44 13.11
CA LEU A 2 -58.08 -24.30 13.45
C LEU A 2 -56.62 -24.67 13.81
N ARG A 3 -56.41 -25.76 14.56
CA ARG A 3 -55.06 -26.24 14.94
C ARG A 3 -54.17 -26.54 13.72
N PHE A 4 -54.72 -27.16 12.68
CA PHE A 4 -53.98 -27.45 11.45
C PHE A 4 -53.63 -26.18 10.68
N PHE A 5 -54.53 -25.19 10.66
CA PHE A 5 -54.27 -23.89 10.04
C PHE A 5 -53.09 -23.15 10.71
N LEU A 6 -53.05 -23.14 12.05
CA LEU A 6 -51.96 -22.52 12.81
C LEU A 6 -50.61 -23.22 12.56
N ILE A 7 -50.61 -24.56 12.46
CA ILE A 7 -49.40 -25.34 12.14
C ILE A 7 -48.89 -25.00 10.74
N ILE A 8 -49.78 -24.94 9.74
CA ILE A 8 -49.42 -24.59 8.36
C ILE A 8 -48.85 -23.17 8.30
N LEU A 9 -49.48 -22.20 8.97
CA LEU A 9 -49.01 -20.82 9.02
C LEU A 9 -47.63 -20.71 9.68
N ALA A 10 -47.42 -21.41 10.80
CA ALA A 10 -46.13 -21.45 11.48
C ALA A 10 -45.03 -22.04 10.57
N ILE A 11 -45.32 -23.13 9.85
CA ILE A 11 -44.38 -23.74 8.89
C ILE A 11 -44.04 -22.75 7.77
N LEU A 12 -45.03 -22.02 7.24
CA LEU A 12 -44.81 -21.05 6.16
C LEU A 12 -43.91 -19.90 6.62
N ILE A 13 -44.12 -19.39 7.83
CA ILE A 13 -43.26 -18.35 8.44
C ILE A 13 -41.84 -18.88 8.64
N LEU A 14 -41.69 -20.11 9.15
CA LEU A 14 -40.37 -20.71 9.34
C LEU A 14 -39.64 -20.91 8.01
N LEU A 15 -40.32 -21.41 6.98
CA LEU A 15 -39.74 -21.60 5.64
C LEU A 15 -39.30 -20.28 5.01
N SER A 16 -40.10 -19.22 5.13
CA SER A 16 -39.72 -17.90 4.58
C SER A 16 -38.52 -17.31 5.31
N MET A 17 -38.45 -17.46 6.63
CA MET A 17 -37.33 -16.98 7.44
C MET A 17 -36.03 -17.76 7.16
N VAL A 18 -36.12 -19.10 7.03
CA VAL A 18 -34.97 -19.94 6.65
C VAL A 18 -34.49 -19.60 5.23
N GLY A 19 -35.41 -19.42 4.28
CA GLY A 19 -35.07 -19.02 2.91
C GLY A 19 -34.33 -17.67 2.86
N TYR A 20 -34.79 -16.69 3.63
CA TYR A 20 -34.12 -15.39 3.73
C TYR A 20 -32.74 -15.49 4.39
N ALA A 21 -32.64 -16.23 5.50
CA ALA A 21 -31.37 -16.45 6.20
C ALA A 21 -30.34 -17.14 5.29
N PHE A 22 -30.76 -18.14 4.52
CA PHE A 22 -29.91 -18.82 3.54
C PHE A 22 -29.43 -17.87 2.43
N SER A 23 -30.33 -17.03 1.89
CA SER A 23 -29.98 -16.01 0.91
C SER A 23 -28.93 -15.04 1.45
N LEU A 24 -29.09 -14.58 2.68
CA LEU A 24 -28.16 -13.67 3.32
C LEU A 24 -26.79 -14.32 3.58
N TRP A 25 -26.78 -15.57 4.05
CA TRP A 25 -25.54 -16.34 4.25
C TRP A 25 -24.77 -16.52 2.93
N TRP A 26 -25.48 -16.85 1.85
CA TRP A 26 -24.87 -17.00 0.53
C TRP A 26 -24.25 -15.70 0.02
N LYS A 27 -24.99 -14.57 0.15
CA LYS A 27 -24.46 -13.24 -0.19
C LYS A 27 -23.23 -12.88 0.61
N LEU A 28 -23.26 -13.13 1.93
CA LEU A 28 -22.13 -12.87 2.82
C LEU A 28 -20.92 -13.73 2.47
N HIS A 29 -21.13 -15.01 2.13
CA HIS A 29 -20.06 -15.89 1.70
C HIS A 29 -19.39 -15.38 0.41
N GLN A 30 -20.18 -14.98 -0.58
CA GLN A 30 -19.66 -14.40 -1.83
C GLN A 30 -18.92 -13.08 -1.59
N GLN A 31 -19.48 -12.17 -0.78
CA GLN A 31 -18.82 -10.91 -0.43
C GLN A 31 -17.47 -11.15 0.27
N LYS A 32 -17.42 -12.09 1.23
CA LYS A 32 -16.16 -12.46 1.89
C LYS A 32 -15.12 -12.97 0.91
N LYS A 33 -15.53 -13.81 -0.05
CA LYS A 33 -14.64 -14.31 -1.11
C LYS A 33 -14.11 -13.17 -1.99
N GLN A 34 -14.97 -12.25 -2.43
CA GLN A 34 -14.59 -11.10 -3.24
C GLN A 34 -13.65 -10.17 -2.50
N ILE A 35 -13.93 -9.84 -1.23
CA ILE A 35 -13.07 -9.00 -0.40
C ILE A 35 -11.70 -9.68 -0.20
N LYS A 36 -11.67 -11.00 0.06
CA LYS A 36 -10.42 -11.74 0.19
C LYS A 36 -9.61 -11.66 -1.11
N GLN A 37 -10.24 -11.90 -2.26
CA GLN A 37 -9.59 -11.84 -3.56
C GLN A 37 -9.06 -10.42 -3.85
N ALA A 38 -9.88 -9.39 -3.66
CA ALA A 38 -9.51 -8.01 -3.89
C ALA A 38 -8.35 -7.56 -2.99
N LYS A 39 -8.32 -8.02 -1.73
CA LYS A 39 -7.18 -7.81 -0.83
C LYS A 39 -5.91 -8.46 -1.40
N MET A 40 -5.96 -9.73 -1.78
CA MET A 40 -4.78 -10.43 -2.33
C MET A 40 -4.25 -9.75 -3.59
N THR A 41 -5.13 -9.40 -4.53
CA THR A 41 -4.75 -8.67 -5.75
C THR A 41 -4.13 -7.31 -5.42
N ARG A 42 -4.69 -6.58 -4.45
CA ARG A 42 -4.10 -5.31 -3.98
C ARG A 42 -2.70 -5.52 -3.40
N TYR A 43 -2.50 -6.52 -2.54
CA TYR A 43 -1.18 -6.83 -2.00
C TYR A 43 -0.16 -7.17 -3.10
N GLN A 44 -0.55 -7.99 -4.08
CA GLN A 44 0.29 -8.32 -5.24
C GLN A 44 0.69 -7.05 -6.02
N SER A 45 -0.28 -6.19 -6.36
CA SER A 45 0.01 -4.93 -7.08
C SER A 45 0.94 -3.99 -6.32
N ILE A 46 0.85 -3.97 -4.98
CA ILE A 46 1.72 -3.14 -4.14
C ILE A 46 3.14 -3.70 -4.15
N ILE A 47 3.30 -5.00 -4.01
CA ILE A 47 4.60 -5.68 -4.07
C ILE A 47 5.26 -5.46 -5.43
N GLU A 48 4.51 -5.57 -6.52
CA GLU A 48 4.97 -5.25 -7.87
C GLU A 48 5.37 -3.78 -8.02
N SER A 49 4.60 -2.86 -7.44
CA SER A 49 4.92 -1.43 -7.46
C SER A 49 6.20 -1.12 -6.69
N ILE A 50 6.41 -1.73 -5.53
CA ILE A 50 7.65 -1.58 -4.74
C ILE A 50 8.86 -2.09 -5.54
N ASP A 51 8.76 -3.28 -6.13
CA ASP A 51 9.81 -3.87 -6.97
C ASP A 51 10.15 -2.95 -8.16
N LEU A 52 9.14 -2.41 -8.84
CA LEU A 52 9.33 -1.48 -9.97
C LEU A 52 10.04 -0.20 -9.52
N ILE A 53 9.59 0.42 -8.43
CA ILE A 53 10.16 1.67 -7.92
C ILE A 53 11.61 1.44 -7.48
N ALA A 54 11.88 0.38 -6.70
CA ALA A 54 13.23 0.09 -6.23
C ALA A 54 14.21 -0.16 -7.39
N ARG A 55 13.77 -0.88 -8.44
CA ARG A 55 14.57 -1.07 -9.66
C ARG A 55 14.77 0.22 -10.45
N ALA A 56 13.76 1.07 -10.53
CA ALA A 56 13.86 2.37 -11.20
C ALA A 56 14.86 3.29 -10.49
N MET A 57 14.87 3.30 -9.15
CA MET A 57 15.86 4.03 -8.35
C MET A 57 17.28 3.48 -8.56
N LEU A 58 17.46 2.15 -8.52
CA LEU A 58 18.77 1.54 -8.78
C LEU A 58 19.30 1.79 -10.19
N SER A 59 18.39 1.87 -11.17
CA SER A 59 18.72 2.14 -12.58
C SER A 59 18.80 3.63 -12.89
N GLU A 60 18.73 4.51 -11.89
CA GLU A 60 18.80 5.98 -12.01
C GLU A 60 17.73 6.55 -12.98
N GLN A 61 16.58 5.86 -13.10
CA GLN A 61 15.41 6.32 -13.88
C GLN A 61 14.47 7.20 -13.06
N CYS A 62 14.68 7.27 -11.74
CA CYS A 62 13.90 8.03 -10.78
C CYS A 62 14.84 8.52 -9.67
N ASP A 63 14.72 9.80 -9.31
CA ASP A 63 15.49 10.40 -8.20
C ASP A 63 15.25 9.63 -6.89
N LEU A 64 16.27 9.52 -6.04
CA LEU A 64 16.13 8.78 -4.79
C LEU A 64 15.13 9.46 -3.86
N ALA A 65 15.07 10.79 -3.86
CA ALA A 65 14.08 11.56 -3.11
C ALA A 65 12.63 11.23 -3.53
N GLU A 66 12.33 11.13 -4.83
CA GLU A 66 10.99 10.71 -5.28
C GLU A 66 10.72 9.26 -4.88
N GLY A 67 11.72 8.40 -5.05
CA GLY A 67 11.63 7.00 -4.70
C GLY A 67 11.26 6.75 -3.23
N VAL A 68 11.95 7.38 -2.27
CA VAL A 68 11.67 7.21 -0.83
C VAL A 68 10.28 7.72 -0.44
N LEU A 69 9.83 8.83 -1.05
CA LEU A 69 8.48 9.37 -0.85
C LEU A 69 7.39 8.40 -1.34
N ARG A 70 7.63 7.71 -2.46
CA ARG A 70 6.69 6.72 -3.02
C ARG A 70 6.74 5.38 -2.30
N LEU A 71 7.91 4.95 -1.85
CA LEU A 71 8.09 3.68 -1.13
C LEU A 71 7.44 3.70 0.25
N LYS A 72 7.56 4.80 1.01
CA LYS A 72 7.02 4.91 2.38
C LYS A 72 5.56 4.43 2.52
N PRO A 73 4.57 5.00 1.79
CA PRO A 73 3.18 4.60 1.96
C PRO A 73 2.91 3.17 1.44
N LEU A 74 3.67 2.67 0.47
CA LEU A 74 3.53 1.31 -0.03
C LEU A 74 4.01 0.29 1.01
N LEU A 75 5.14 0.56 1.65
CA LEU A 75 5.67 -0.26 2.76
C LEU A 75 4.70 -0.27 3.95
N ASP A 76 4.10 0.87 4.29
CA ASP A 76 3.12 0.96 5.38
C ASP A 76 1.93 0.01 5.16
N VAL A 77 1.46 -0.16 3.91
CA VAL A 77 0.37 -1.11 3.59
C VAL A 77 0.79 -2.57 3.82
N LEU A 78 2.08 -2.88 3.62
CA LEU A 78 2.64 -4.20 3.93
C LEU A 78 2.96 -4.38 5.42
N GLY A 79 2.72 -3.37 6.27
CA GLY A 79 3.10 -3.37 7.68
C GLY A 79 4.62 -3.24 7.90
N LYS A 80 5.37 -2.91 6.86
CA LYS A 80 6.79 -2.60 6.90
C LYS A 80 6.95 -1.10 7.07
N LYS A 81 8.02 -0.67 7.73
CA LYS A 81 8.31 0.76 7.90
C LYS A 81 9.54 1.11 7.09
N LEU A 82 9.50 2.25 6.39
CA LEU A 82 10.69 2.79 5.73
C LEU A 82 11.83 3.03 6.73
N SER A 83 11.51 3.31 8.00
CA SER A 83 12.48 3.45 9.10
C SER A 83 13.33 2.21 9.38
N ALA A 84 13.02 1.04 8.80
CA ALA A 84 13.90 -0.12 8.84
C ALA A 84 15.15 0.04 7.96
N PHE A 85 15.10 0.98 7.02
CA PHE A 85 16.17 1.33 6.09
C PHE A 85 16.67 2.72 6.46
N SER A 86 17.79 2.78 7.18
CA SER A 86 18.33 4.00 7.79
C SER A 86 18.56 5.15 6.81
N ALA A 87 19.23 4.90 5.68
CA ALA A 87 19.58 5.94 4.72
C ALA A 87 18.34 6.41 3.95
N MET A 88 17.47 5.50 3.52
CA MET A 88 16.19 5.88 2.91
C MET A 88 15.30 6.68 3.87
N TRP A 89 15.28 6.30 5.15
CA TRP A 89 14.54 7.03 6.18
C TRP A 89 15.10 8.42 6.41
N GLU A 90 16.42 8.55 6.49
CA GLU A 90 17.08 9.85 6.67
C GLU A 90 16.80 10.79 5.49
N LEU A 91 16.88 10.30 4.25
CA LEU A 91 16.51 11.08 3.08
C LEU A 91 15.03 11.48 3.12
N TYR A 92 14.14 10.54 3.48
CA TYR A 92 12.70 10.80 3.61
C TYR A 92 12.40 11.92 4.61
N GLN A 93 13.05 11.91 5.79
CA GLN A 93 12.83 12.94 6.81
C GLN A 93 13.20 14.35 6.32
N VAL A 94 14.18 14.47 5.44
CA VAL A 94 14.58 15.75 4.83
C VAL A 94 13.56 16.22 3.79
N VAL A 95 13.04 15.31 2.95
CA VAL A 95 12.18 15.68 1.82
C VAL A 95 10.68 15.67 2.13
N GLU A 96 10.22 15.00 3.19
CA GLU A 96 8.79 14.81 3.54
C GLU A 96 8.04 16.14 3.70
N ASN A 97 8.69 17.13 4.31
CA ASN A 97 8.07 18.42 4.61
C ASN A 97 8.37 19.51 3.56
N MET A 98 9.02 19.15 2.45
CA MET A 98 9.30 20.11 1.40
C MET A 98 8.01 20.48 0.64
N PRO A 99 7.79 21.78 0.35
CA PRO A 99 6.60 22.23 -0.34
C PRO A 99 6.55 21.67 -1.76
N ILE A 100 5.36 21.22 -2.16
CA ILE A 100 5.08 20.64 -3.48
C ILE A 100 4.05 21.50 -4.23
N LEU A 101 3.92 21.25 -5.54
CA LEU A 101 2.89 21.86 -6.40
C LEU A 101 2.78 23.38 -6.22
N ASP A 102 1.61 23.90 -5.82
CA ASP A 102 1.36 25.34 -5.74
C ASP A 102 2.09 26.02 -4.59
N GLU A 103 2.33 25.32 -3.48
CA GLU A 103 3.16 25.84 -2.38
C GLU A 103 4.59 26.09 -2.86
N ARG A 104 5.14 25.17 -3.65
CA ARG A 104 6.47 25.34 -4.27
C ARG A 104 6.53 26.49 -5.27
N LYS A 105 5.44 26.72 -6.02
CA LYS A 105 5.35 27.85 -6.97
C LYS A 105 5.38 29.19 -6.27
N ASN A 106 4.76 29.27 -5.09
CA ASN A 106 4.67 30.50 -4.29
C ASN A 106 5.97 30.86 -3.55
N LEU A 107 6.93 29.93 -3.46
CA LEU A 107 8.25 30.22 -2.88
C LEU A 107 9.03 31.24 -3.69
N LYS A 108 9.81 32.06 -2.98
CA LYS A 108 10.82 32.92 -3.62
C LYS A 108 11.88 32.04 -4.28
N ARG A 109 12.44 32.50 -5.40
CA ARG A 109 13.49 31.78 -6.15
C ARG A 109 14.64 31.29 -5.25
N ASN A 110 15.10 32.14 -4.33
CA ASN A 110 16.21 31.81 -3.42
C ASN A 110 15.84 30.70 -2.42
N GLU A 111 14.60 30.70 -1.91
CA GLU A 111 14.11 29.67 -0.99
C GLU A 111 13.96 28.33 -1.70
N ARG A 112 13.39 28.33 -2.90
CA ARG A 112 13.28 27.13 -3.74
C ARG A 112 14.66 26.53 -4.03
N MET A 113 15.60 27.37 -4.47
CA MET A 113 16.97 26.93 -4.76
C MET A 113 17.68 26.38 -3.52
N ARG A 114 17.46 26.97 -2.35
CA ARG A 114 18.03 26.45 -1.08
C ARG A 114 17.52 25.03 -0.78
N LEU A 115 16.22 24.80 -0.93
CA LEU A 115 15.62 23.48 -0.71
C LEU A 115 16.09 22.45 -1.75
N ASP A 116 16.21 22.85 -3.01
CA ASP A 116 16.70 21.98 -4.07
C ASP A 116 18.15 21.53 -3.79
N LEU A 117 19.01 22.46 -3.36
CA LEU A 117 20.39 22.17 -2.95
C LEU A 117 20.47 21.28 -1.71
N GLU A 118 19.62 21.51 -0.70
CA GLU A 118 19.57 20.69 0.51
C GLU A 118 19.19 19.25 0.17
N ARG A 119 18.17 19.07 -0.68
CA ARG A 119 17.74 17.77 -1.19
C ARG A 119 18.85 17.08 -1.98
N GLU A 120 19.44 17.76 -2.96
CA GLU A 120 20.48 17.19 -3.82
C GLU A 120 21.74 16.82 -3.04
N ALA A 121 22.15 17.66 -2.07
CA ALA A 121 23.29 17.36 -1.21
C ALA A 121 23.05 16.11 -0.36
N LYS A 122 21.86 15.99 0.24
CA LYS A 122 21.53 14.81 1.07
C LYS A 122 21.36 13.55 0.24
N GLU A 123 20.78 13.68 -0.95
CA GLU A 123 20.65 12.58 -1.90
C GLU A 123 22.03 12.05 -2.32
N ALA A 124 22.96 12.94 -2.67
CA ALA A 124 24.33 12.57 -3.03
C ALA A 124 25.10 11.93 -1.85
N GLU A 125 24.90 12.43 -0.63
CA GLU A 125 25.52 11.88 0.59
C GLU A 125 25.10 10.42 0.85
N LEU A 126 23.80 10.14 0.67
CA LEU A 126 23.20 8.85 1.03
C LEU A 126 23.10 7.87 -0.14
N ALA A 127 23.41 8.29 -1.37
CA ALA A 127 23.15 7.53 -2.60
C ALA A 127 23.65 6.08 -2.55
N GLU A 128 24.90 5.86 -2.18
CA GLU A 128 25.50 4.52 -2.13
C GLU A 128 24.86 3.63 -1.05
N GLN A 129 24.54 4.21 0.11
CA GLN A 129 23.88 3.47 1.19
C GLN A 129 22.45 3.11 0.81
N ILE A 130 21.73 4.03 0.16
CA ILE A 130 20.39 3.78 -0.37
C ILE A 130 20.43 2.68 -1.42
N LYS A 131 21.42 2.64 -2.32
CA LYS A 131 21.56 1.55 -3.30
C LYS A 131 21.71 0.19 -2.62
N VAL A 132 22.45 0.10 -1.51
CA VAL A 132 22.55 -1.13 -0.71
C VAL A 132 21.21 -1.50 -0.07
N GLU A 133 20.52 -0.54 0.56
CA GLU A 133 19.22 -0.77 1.18
C GLU A 133 18.13 -1.16 0.17
N LEU A 134 18.18 -0.60 -1.05
CA LEU A 134 17.29 -0.98 -2.15
C LEU A 134 17.51 -2.42 -2.58
N GLN A 135 18.76 -2.88 -2.62
CA GLN A 135 19.05 -4.28 -2.93
C GLN A 135 18.48 -5.21 -1.84
N GLN A 136 18.64 -4.85 -0.56
CA GLN A 136 18.03 -5.59 0.56
C GLN A 136 16.50 -5.61 0.45
N LEU A 137 15.88 -4.48 0.13
CA LEU A 137 14.43 -4.39 -0.07
C LEU A 137 13.96 -5.30 -1.23
N LEU A 138 14.70 -5.35 -2.34
CA LEU A 138 14.38 -6.22 -3.46
C LEU A 138 14.47 -7.70 -3.07
N ASP A 139 15.45 -8.08 -2.26
CA ASP A 139 15.58 -9.44 -1.77
C ASP A 139 14.40 -9.83 -0.86
N GLU A 140 13.99 -8.93 0.05
CA GLU A 140 12.77 -9.12 0.87
C GLU A 140 11.51 -9.26 0.00
N VAL A 141 11.35 -8.39 -1.00
CA VAL A 141 10.21 -8.42 -1.93
C VAL A 141 10.17 -9.72 -2.73
N ASN A 142 11.32 -10.22 -3.17
CA ASN A 142 11.38 -11.50 -3.88
C ASN A 142 10.97 -12.68 -2.99
N GLN A 143 11.32 -12.66 -1.70
CA GLN A 143 10.84 -13.66 -0.74
C GLN A 143 9.31 -13.60 -0.60
N PHE A 144 8.74 -12.41 -0.42
CA PHE A 144 7.27 -12.25 -0.38
C PHE A 144 6.56 -12.74 -1.65
N LYS A 145 7.15 -12.48 -2.83
CA LYS A 145 6.62 -12.98 -4.11
C LYS A 145 6.63 -14.51 -4.18
N GLN A 146 7.61 -15.17 -3.55
CA GLN A 146 7.68 -16.64 -3.50
C GLN A 146 6.64 -17.22 -2.53
N GLU A 147 6.40 -16.58 -1.39
CA GLU A 147 5.39 -17.02 -0.41
C GLU A 147 3.94 -16.88 -0.91
N LEU A 148 3.71 -15.94 -1.82
CA LEU A 148 2.39 -15.68 -2.42
C LEU A 148 2.07 -16.56 -3.64
N LYS A 149 3.04 -17.31 -4.17
CA LYS A 149 2.86 -18.28 -5.26
C LYS A 149 2.46 -19.65 -4.71
#